data_AF-A0A1M5WAY6-F1
#
_entry.id   AF-A0A1M5WAY6-F1
#
_cell.length_a   1.000
_cell.length_b   1.000
_cell.length_c   1.000
_cell.angle_alpha   90.00
_cell.angle_beta   90.00
_cell.angle_gamma   90.00
#
_symmetry.space_group_name_H-M   'P 1'
#
loop_
_entity.id
_entity.type
_entity.pdbx_description
1 polymer ?
#
loop_
_entity_poly.entity_id
_entity_poly.type
_entity_poly.pdbx_seq_one_letter_code
_entity_poly.pdbx_strand_id
1 'polypeptide(L)'
;MLKKVIILFSAFLFFIHFMFTAIYLAPFNPVKAKYGFIVNAYMEPLFSQNWKLFAPNPASSNNQFLVRAQFSNGETTEWTNLTSFMIEKNYKNRFTPYNRLVRIQRGAFMSLYQKDDVTRKLSQEVEERDLNKEEYDYILDNEMTKEQEENGINILNRYAQSYVSSLYPEKDITRTQIVIRETKATPFSEQDNPNFENERTIHEFDWKEFETVSSVF
;
A
#
# COMPACT_ATOMS: atom_id res chain seq x y z
N MET A 1 -36.68 10.43 37.63
CA MET A 1 -35.46 9.59 37.75
C MET A 1 -34.93 9.14 36.39
N LEU A 2 -35.78 8.68 35.47
CA LEU A 2 -35.38 8.24 34.13
C LEU A 2 -34.48 9.23 33.36
N LYS A 3 -34.81 10.53 33.37
CA LYS A 3 -33.96 11.56 32.74
C LYS A 3 -32.54 11.60 33.30
N LYS A 4 -32.38 11.46 34.62
CA LYS A 4 -31.05 11.45 35.28
C LYS A 4 -30.26 10.20 34.89
N VAL A 5 -30.92 9.05 34.80
CA VAL A 5 -30.31 7.80 34.35
C VAL A 5 -29.83 7.91 32.91
N ILE A 6 -30.66 8.44 32.01
CA ILE A 6 -30.29 8.66 30.60
C ILE A 6 -29.10 9.61 30.50
N ILE A 7 -29.12 10.73 31.22
CA ILE A 7 -28.01 11.70 31.21
C ILE A 7 -26.70 11.05 31.69
N LEU A 8 -26.73 10.32 32.80
CA LEU A 8 -25.54 9.65 33.34
C LEU A 8 -25.01 8.57 32.39
N PHE A 9 -25.91 7.80 31.78
CA PHE A 9 -25.53 6.79 30.81
C PHE A 9 -24.90 7.40 29.57
N SER A 10 -25.50 8.45 29.00
CA SER A 10 -24.93 9.16 27.86
C SER A 10 -23.57 9.79 28.20
N ALA A 11 -23.44 10.42 29.37
CA ALA A 11 -22.18 11.00 29.82
C ALA A 11 -21.08 9.94 29.96
N PHE A 12 -21.43 8.75 30.47
CA PHE A 12 -20.51 7.63 30.56
C PHE A 12 -20.05 7.12 29.18
N LEU A 13 -20.98 6.99 28.23
CA LEU A 13 -20.63 6.61 26.85
C LEU A 13 -19.71 7.63 26.20
N PHE A 14 -20.00 8.92 26.33
CA PHE A 14 -19.12 9.98 25.83
C PHE A 14 -17.75 9.95 26.49
N PHE A 15 -17.70 9.75 27.80
CA PHE A 15 -16.44 9.64 28.52
C PHE A 15 -15.56 8.50 27.99
N ILE A 16 -16.13 7.32 27.79
CA ILE A 16 -15.42 6.18 27.17
C ILE A 16 -14.94 6.56 25.78
N HIS A 17 -15.82 7.09 24.93
CA HIS A 17 -15.46 7.46 23.56
C HIS A 17 -14.32 8.48 23.53
N PHE A 18 -14.37 9.54 24.34
CA PHE A 18 -13.32 10.55 24.40
C PHE A 18 -12.02 10.01 24.99
N MET A 19 -12.07 9.06 25.93
CA MET A 19 -10.88 8.38 26.43
C MET A 19 -10.19 7.56 25.31
N PHE A 20 -10.97 6.77 24.55
CA PHE A 20 -10.46 6.03 23.40
C PHE A 20 -9.89 6.97 22.33
N THR A 21 -10.62 8.04 21.99
CA THR A 21 -10.16 9.06 21.05
C THR A 21 -8.88 9.74 21.52
N ALA A 22 -8.76 10.06 22.82
CA ALA A 22 -7.55 10.66 23.37
C ALA A 22 -6.34 9.72 23.25
N ILE A 23 -6.50 8.43 23.53
CA ILE A 23 -5.43 7.43 23.36
C ILE A 23 -5.11 7.22 21.87
N TYR A 24 -6.13 7.19 21.01
CA TYR A 24 -5.99 7.04 19.57
C TYR A 24 -5.18 8.21 18.96
N LEU A 25 -5.46 9.45 19.39
CA LEU A 25 -4.79 10.65 18.92
C LEU A 25 -3.47 10.95 19.64
N ALA A 26 -3.22 10.34 20.80
CA ALA A 26 -1.99 10.58 21.54
C ALA A 26 -0.76 10.22 20.70
N PRO A 27 0.35 10.96 20.85
CA PRO A 27 1.66 10.51 20.40
C PRO A 27 1.97 9.11 20.94
N PHE A 28 2.85 8.39 20.26
CA PHE A 28 3.24 7.07 20.71
C PHE A 28 3.73 7.06 22.16
N ASN A 29 3.21 6.12 22.95
CA ASN A 29 3.50 5.94 24.37
C ASN A 29 3.23 4.48 24.77
N PRO A 30 3.69 4.01 25.94
CA PRO A 30 3.55 2.60 26.36
C PRO A 30 2.09 2.10 26.43
N VAL A 31 1.13 2.98 26.75
CA VAL A 31 -0.30 2.62 26.77
C VAL A 31 -0.78 2.34 25.34
N LYS A 32 -0.41 3.18 24.38
CA LYS A 32 -0.74 2.99 22.96
C LYS A 32 -0.05 1.75 22.38
N ALA A 33 1.19 1.46 22.80
CA ALA A 33 1.90 0.24 22.42
C ALA A 33 1.17 -1.03 22.89
N LYS A 34 0.72 -1.03 24.15
CA LYS A 34 0.08 -2.21 24.76
C LYS A 34 -1.38 -2.41 24.34
N TYR A 35 -2.14 -1.33 24.23
CA TYR A 35 -3.60 -1.38 24.02
C TYR A 35 -4.03 -0.89 22.62
N GLY A 36 -3.08 -0.62 21.73
CA GLY A 36 -3.33 -0.06 20.40
C GLY A 36 -4.32 -0.91 19.58
N PHE A 37 -4.22 -2.24 19.64
CA PHE A 37 -5.16 -3.14 18.95
C PHE A 37 -6.62 -2.91 19.38
N ILE A 38 -6.88 -2.83 20.69
CA ILE A 38 -8.24 -2.62 21.23
C ILE A 38 -8.76 -1.24 20.87
N VAL A 39 -7.89 -0.22 20.97
CA VAL A 39 -8.24 1.15 20.62
C VAL A 39 -8.56 1.27 19.13
N ASN A 40 -7.75 0.65 18.26
CA ASN A 40 -7.98 0.62 16.82
C ASN A 40 -9.26 -0.12 16.46
N ALA A 41 -9.54 -1.27 17.09
CA ALA A 41 -10.78 -2.03 16.85
C ALA A 41 -12.05 -1.26 17.26
N TYR A 42 -11.97 -0.40 18.27
CA TYR A 42 -13.08 0.47 18.66
C TYR A 42 -13.27 1.66 17.71
N MET A 43 -12.17 2.22 17.20
CA MET A 43 -12.20 3.44 16.38
C MET A 43 -12.44 3.14 14.89
N GLU A 44 -11.87 2.07 14.35
CA GLU A 44 -11.97 1.71 12.94
C GLU A 44 -13.20 0.83 12.65
N PRO A 45 -13.90 1.00 11.52
CA PRO A 45 -13.66 2.00 10.46
C PRO A 45 -14.41 3.33 10.67
N LEU A 46 -15.26 3.43 11.70
CA LEU A 46 -16.29 4.49 11.79
C LEU A 46 -15.76 5.84 12.28
N PHE A 47 -14.74 5.84 13.13
CA PHE A 47 -14.18 7.02 13.79
C PHE A 47 -12.71 7.26 13.41
N SER A 48 -12.25 6.70 12.29
CA SER A 48 -10.87 6.90 11.80
C SER A 48 -10.50 8.38 11.77
N GLN A 49 -9.40 8.75 12.45
CA GLN A 49 -8.90 10.13 12.46
C GLN A 49 -7.58 10.22 11.71
N ASN A 50 -7.61 10.76 10.50
CA ASN A 50 -6.41 10.97 9.68
C ASN A 50 -6.09 12.46 9.61
N TRP A 51 -5.27 12.95 10.55
CA TRP A 51 -4.84 14.35 10.59
C TRP A 51 -3.63 14.60 9.68
N LYS A 52 -3.82 14.40 8.36
CA LYS A 52 -2.86 14.91 7.36
C LYS A 52 -3.29 16.34 7.01
N LEU A 53 -2.94 17.30 7.89
CA LEU A 53 -3.36 18.72 7.79
C LEU A 53 -2.68 19.46 6.63
N PHE A 54 -1.53 18.96 6.17
CA PHE A 54 -0.84 19.45 4.99
C PHE A 54 -1.10 18.51 3.81
N ALA A 55 -1.09 19.08 2.61
CA ALA A 55 -1.08 18.28 1.39
C ALA A 55 0.05 17.24 1.50
N PRO A 56 -0.18 15.98 1.10
CA PRO A 56 0.92 15.03 0.97
C PRO A 56 2.01 15.66 0.09
N ASN A 57 3.26 15.28 0.35
CA ASN A 57 4.36 15.71 -0.52
C ASN A 57 3.96 15.46 -1.98
N PRO A 58 4.21 16.43 -2.88
CA PRO A 58 3.89 16.27 -4.28
C PRO A 58 4.56 14.99 -4.80
N ALA A 59 3.93 14.35 -5.78
CA ALA A 59 4.50 13.14 -6.37
C ALA A 59 5.90 13.46 -6.91
N SER A 60 6.92 12.86 -6.29
CA SER A 60 8.33 13.03 -6.63
C SER A 60 8.83 11.93 -7.58
N SER A 61 7.97 10.97 -7.92
CA SER A 61 8.30 9.83 -8.76
C SER A 61 7.09 9.32 -9.55
N ASN A 62 7.39 8.64 -10.65
CA ASN A 62 6.43 7.92 -11.49
C ASN A 62 6.61 6.41 -11.31
N ASN A 63 5.51 5.70 -11.04
CA ASN A 63 5.53 4.25 -10.84
C ASN A 63 4.90 3.52 -12.02
N GLN A 64 5.65 2.61 -12.63
CA GLN A 64 5.18 1.71 -13.68
C GLN A 64 5.02 0.31 -13.10
N PHE A 65 3.83 -0.27 -13.27
CA PHE A 65 3.54 -1.64 -12.91
C PHE A 65 3.68 -2.51 -14.17
N LEU A 66 4.74 -3.32 -14.19
CA LEU A 66 5.09 -4.21 -15.29
C LEU A 66 4.72 -5.63 -14.89
N VAL A 67 4.06 -6.36 -15.80
CA VAL A 67 3.75 -7.78 -15.63
C VAL A 67 4.22 -8.57 -16.82
N ARG A 68 4.67 -9.81 -16.59
CA ARG A 68 4.83 -10.82 -17.63
C ARG A 68 4.27 -12.15 -17.17
N ALA A 69 3.98 -13.02 -18.14
CA ALA A 69 3.40 -14.33 -17.92
C ALA A 69 4.26 -15.42 -18.55
N GLN A 70 4.23 -16.60 -17.95
CA GLN A 70 4.73 -17.83 -18.53
C GLN A 70 3.53 -18.70 -18.91
N PHE A 71 3.55 -19.23 -20.13
CA PHE A 71 2.53 -20.15 -20.63
C PHE A 71 2.99 -21.61 -20.45
N SER A 72 2.04 -22.56 -20.53
CA SER A 72 2.34 -23.99 -20.36
C SER A 72 3.22 -24.59 -21.46
N ASN A 73 3.34 -23.92 -22.61
CA ASN A 73 4.31 -24.26 -23.67
C ASN A 73 5.75 -23.80 -23.35
N GLY A 74 6.00 -23.16 -22.21
CA GLY A 74 7.29 -22.63 -21.78
C GLY A 74 7.62 -21.22 -22.30
N GLU A 75 6.79 -20.66 -23.17
CA GLU A 75 6.95 -19.30 -23.69
C GLU A 75 6.71 -18.27 -22.56
N THR A 76 7.55 -17.24 -22.52
CA THR A 76 7.41 -16.12 -21.58
C THR A 76 7.12 -14.84 -22.36
N THR A 77 6.10 -14.10 -21.94
CA THR A 77 5.72 -12.85 -22.59
C THR A 77 6.74 -11.75 -22.31
N GLU A 78 6.76 -10.75 -23.19
CA GLU A 78 7.39 -9.46 -22.89
C GLU A 78 6.73 -8.77 -21.70
N TRP A 79 7.44 -7.82 -21.11
CA TRP A 79 6.91 -6.98 -20.03
C TRP A 79 5.79 -6.07 -20.53
N THR A 80 4.60 -6.22 -19.97
CA THR A 80 3.44 -5.37 -20.24
C THR A 80 3.31 -4.32 -19.15
N ASN A 81 3.30 -3.04 -19.54
CA ASN A 81 3.06 -1.92 -18.63
C ASN A 81 1.56 -1.69 -18.41
N LEU A 82 1.03 -2.28 -17.34
CA LEU A 82 -0.37 -2.13 -16.97
C LEU A 82 -0.69 -0.68 -16.58
N THR A 83 0.23 0.07 -15.97
CA THR A 83 -0.02 1.48 -15.64
C THR A 83 -0.36 2.30 -16.88
N SER A 84 0.50 2.23 -17.91
CA SER A 84 0.30 2.97 -19.16
C SER A 84 -0.96 2.53 -19.90
N PHE A 85 -1.21 1.22 -19.98
CA PHE A 85 -2.43 0.67 -20.58
C PHE A 85 -3.70 1.24 -19.92
N MET A 86 -3.73 1.28 -18.59
CA MET A 86 -4.89 1.74 -17.83
C MET A 86 -5.11 3.25 -17.95
N ILE A 87 -4.03 4.03 -17.95
CA ILE A 87 -4.08 5.48 -18.17
C ILE A 87 -4.63 5.77 -19.58
N GLU A 88 -4.15 5.07 -20.61
CA GLU A 88 -4.62 5.26 -21.98
C GLU A 88 -6.11 4.93 -22.12
N LYS A 89 -6.56 3.81 -21.55
CA LYS A 89 -7.98 3.42 -21.55
C LYS A 89 -8.86 4.44 -20.80
N ASN A 90 -8.37 4.95 -19.67
CA ASN A 90 -9.05 6.00 -18.92
C ASN A 90 -9.15 7.32 -19.71
N TYR A 91 -8.12 7.68 -20.46
CA TYR A 91 -8.15 8.87 -21.32
C TYR A 91 -9.13 8.75 -22.47
N LYS A 92 -9.27 7.55 -23.05
CA LYS A 92 -10.27 7.26 -24.10
C LYS A 92 -11.71 7.36 -23.58
N ASN A 93 -11.96 6.92 -22.34
CA ASN A 93 -13.29 7.03 -21.74
C ASN A 93 -13.21 7.25 -20.22
N ARG A 94 -13.48 8.49 -19.79
CA ARG A 94 -13.43 8.91 -18.38
C ARG A 94 -14.58 8.38 -17.51
N PHE A 95 -15.60 7.77 -18.10
CA PHE A 95 -16.73 7.18 -17.37
C PHE A 95 -16.52 5.71 -16.99
N THR A 96 -15.36 5.14 -17.36
CA THR A 96 -14.97 3.77 -16.99
C THR A 96 -14.30 3.72 -15.61
N PRO A 97 -14.22 2.54 -14.97
CA PRO A 97 -13.54 2.40 -13.70
C PRO A 97 -12.00 2.42 -13.78
N TYR A 98 -11.37 2.65 -14.95
CA TYR A 98 -9.91 2.56 -15.11
C TYR A 98 -9.12 3.49 -14.17
N ASN A 99 -9.62 4.70 -13.86
CA ASN A 99 -9.03 5.60 -12.85
C ASN A 99 -9.02 5.01 -11.43
N ARG A 100 -9.98 4.15 -11.09
CA ARG A 100 -9.99 3.46 -9.79
C ARG A 100 -9.06 2.25 -9.81
N LEU A 101 -9.10 1.50 -10.90
CA LEU A 101 -8.31 0.28 -11.06
C LEU A 101 -6.79 0.55 -11.06
N VAL A 102 -6.33 1.68 -11.60
CA VAL A 102 -4.89 2.07 -11.57
C VAL A 102 -4.38 2.42 -10.16
N ARG A 103 -5.27 2.55 -9.17
CA ARG A 103 -4.90 2.86 -7.77
C ARG A 103 -4.65 1.61 -6.95
N ILE A 104 -5.15 0.45 -7.37
CA ILE A 104 -5.06 -0.80 -6.60
C ILE A 104 -3.59 -1.21 -6.46
N GLN A 105 -2.85 -1.27 -7.57
CA GLN A 105 -1.43 -1.60 -7.54
C GLN A 105 -0.61 -0.58 -6.74
N ARG A 106 -0.99 0.70 -6.80
CA ARG A 106 -0.30 1.73 -6.01
C ARG A 106 -0.56 1.54 -4.52
N GLY A 107 -1.81 1.30 -4.12
CA GLY A 107 -2.17 1.06 -2.72
C GLY A 107 -1.47 -0.17 -2.15
N ALA A 108 -1.51 -1.29 -2.88
CA ALA A 108 -0.87 -2.53 -2.48
C ALA A 108 0.67 -2.45 -2.45
N PHE A 109 1.29 -1.71 -3.37
CA PHE A 109 2.73 -1.46 -3.29
C PHE A 109 3.09 -0.59 -2.09
N MET A 110 2.32 0.48 -1.84
CA MET A 110 2.55 1.36 -0.70
C MET A 110 2.38 0.62 0.64
N SER A 111 1.46 -0.36 0.72
CA SER A 111 1.26 -1.14 1.95
C SER A 111 2.45 -2.02 2.31
N LEU A 112 3.27 -2.44 1.33
CA LEU A 112 4.51 -3.20 1.59
C LEU A 112 5.53 -2.38 2.40
N TYR A 113 5.49 -1.06 2.27
CA TYR A 113 6.43 -0.15 2.94
C TYR A 113 5.75 0.69 4.02
N GLN A 114 4.45 0.48 4.26
CA GLN A 114 3.70 1.25 5.24
C GLN A 114 4.03 0.75 6.65
N LYS A 115 4.99 1.39 7.28
CA LYS A 115 5.29 1.19 8.70
C LYS A 115 4.38 2.07 9.54
N ASP A 116 3.94 1.55 10.69
CA ASP A 116 3.34 2.42 11.71
C ASP A 116 4.37 3.43 12.21
N ASP A 117 3.90 4.52 12.83
CA ASP A 117 4.78 5.62 13.24
C ASP A 117 5.88 5.20 14.23
N VAL A 118 5.64 4.15 15.02
CA VAL A 118 6.63 3.62 15.99
C VAL A 118 7.73 2.94 15.23
N THR A 119 7.37 1.99 14.40
CA THR A 119 8.29 1.20 13.61
C THR A 119 9.10 2.08 12.66
N ARG A 120 8.46 3.10 12.07
CA ARG A 120 9.13 4.09 11.24
C ARG A 120 10.15 4.91 12.02
N LYS A 121 9.77 5.50 13.16
CA LYS A 121 10.70 6.30 13.98
C LYS A 121 11.82 5.46 14.56
N LEU A 122 11.51 4.24 15.00
CA LEU A 122 12.50 3.30 15.49
C LEU A 122 13.47 2.94 14.36
N SER A 123 12.99 2.64 13.16
CA SER A 123 13.88 2.36 12.03
C SER A 123 14.78 3.55 11.69
N GLN A 124 14.26 4.78 11.79
CA GLN A 124 15.05 6.00 11.58
C GLN A 124 16.13 6.17 12.66
N GLU A 125 15.78 6.00 13.93
CA GLU A 125 16.75 6.10 15.04
C GLU A 125 17.80 4.98 15.03
N VAL A 126 17.41 3.77 14.66
CA VAL A 126 18.34 2.64 14.49
C VAL A 126 19.37 2.95 13.39
N GLU A 127 18.91 3.52 12.28
CA GLU A 127 19.78 3.93 11.16
C GLU A 127 20.65 5.15 11.51
N GLU A 128 20.08 6.19 12.11
CA GLU A 128 20.79 7.42 12.49
C GLU A 128 21.86 7.18 13.56
N ARG A 129 21.64 6.23 14.47
CA ARG A 129 22.55 5.91 15.58
C ARG A 129 23.40 4.66 15.33
N ASP A 130 23.32 4.05 14.15
CA ASP A 130 24.04 2.83 13.78
C ASP A 130 23.87 1.71 14.84
N LEU A 131 22.62 1.51 15.29
CA LEU A 131 22.29 0.49 16.29
C LEU A 131 22.16 -0.89 15.65
N ASN A 132 22.39 -1.95 16.43
CA ASN A 132 22.21 -3.31 15.94
C ASN A 132 20.73 -3.57 15.62
N LYS A 133 20.42 -3.64 14.33
CA LYS A 133 19.06 -3.84 13.82
C LYS A 133 18.42 -5.14 14.34
N GLU A 134 19.21 -6.21 14.49
CA GLU A 134 18.73 -7.52 14.96
C GLU A 134 18.07 -7.42 16.36
N GLU A 135 18.54 -6.51 17.20
CA GLU A 135 17.96 -6.29 18.53
C GLU A 135 16.53 -5.73 18.46
N TYR A 136 16.18 -5.06 17.36
CA TYR A 136 14.90 -4.39 17.17
C TYR A 136 13.99 -5.12 16.18
N ASP A 137 14.41 -6.25 15.61
CA ASP A 137 13.65 -6.98 14.59
C ASP A 137 12.26 -7.41 15.09
N TYR A 138 12.10 -7.72 16.38
CA TYR A 138 10.79 -8.06 16.94
C TYR A 138 9.77 -6.91 16.89
N ILE A 139 10.24 -5.66 16.76
CA ILE A 139 9.40 -4.47 16.54
C ILE A 139 9.34 -4.15 15.04
N LEU A 140 10.50 -4.20 14.36
CA LEU A 140 10.63 -3.81 12.95
C LEU A 140 9.96 -4.78 11.98
N ASP A 141 9.87 -6.05 12.36
CA ASP A 141 9.41 -7.17 11.55
C ASP A 141 8.39 -8.02 12.34
N ASN A 142 7.44 -7.31 12.97
CA ASN A 142 6.37 -7.90 13.77
C ASN A 142 5.33 -8.62 12.89
N GLU A 143 4.48 -9.46 13.51
CA GLU A 143 3.46 -10.25 12.81
C GLU A 143 2.52 -9.39 11.96
N MET A 144 2.14 -8.20 12.43
CA MET A 144 1.26 -7.29 11.69
C MET A 144 1.94 -6.76 10.42
N THR A 145 3.23 -6.43 10.47
CA THR A 145 4.00 -5.99 9.29
C THR A 145 4.14 -7.11 8.28
N LYS A 146 4.40 -8.35 8.72
CA LYS A 146 4.45 -9.53 7.84
C LYS A 146 3.11 -9.81 7.17
N GLU A 147 2.03 -9.75 7.93
CA GLU A 147 0.68 -9.92 7.41
C GLU A 147 0.33 -8.83 6.38
N GLN A 148 0.74 -7.57 6.61
CA GLN A 148 0.55 -6.48 5.65
C GLN A 148 1.36 -6.68 4.37
N GLU A 149 2.60 -7.13 4.49
CA GLU A 149 3.46 -7.44 3.35
C GLU A 149 2.87 -8.58 2.52
N GLU A 150 2.50 -9.69 3.15
CA GLU A 150 1.89 -10.85 2.49
C GLU A 150 0.58 -10.45 1.78
N ASN A 151 -0.28 -9.69 2.46
CA ASN A 151 -1.52 -9.17 1.87
C ASN A 151 -1.25 -8.24 0.68
N GLY A 152 -0.25 -7.37 0.77
CA GLY A 152 0.15 -6.48 -0.32
C GLY A 152 0.62 -7.28 -1.53
N ILE A 153 1.52 -8.25 -1.33
CA ILE A 153 2.03 -9.14 -2.39
C ILE A 153 0.89 -9.94 -3.02
N ASN A 154 -0.04 -10.46 -2.21
CA ASN A 154 -1.19 -11.19 -2.69
C ASN A 154 -2.09 -10.30 -3.57
N ILE A 155 -2.41 -9.08 -3.14
CA ILE A 155 -3.20 -8.14 -3.94
C ILE A 155 -2.49 -7.80 -5.25
N LEU A 156 -1.18 -7.57 -5.24
CA LEU A 156 -0.39 -7.30 -6.44
C LEU A 156 -0.44 -8.47 -7.44
N ASN A 157 -0.28 -9.70 -6.97
CA ASN A 157 -0.36 -10.90 -7.80
C ASN A 157 -1.75 -11.12 -8.37
N ARG A 158 -2.80 -11.04 -7.54
CA ARG A 158 -4.19 -11.17 -8.01
C ARG A 158 -4.55 -10.10 -9.03
N TYR A 159 -4.09 -8.87 -8.81
CA TYR A 159 -4.24 -7.78 -9.78
C TYR A 159 -3.57 -8.16 -11.09
N ALA A 160 -2.27 -8.49 -11.07
CA ALA A 160 -1.50 -8.86 -12.26
C ALA A 160 -2.13 -10.03 -13.04
N GLN A 161 -2.46 -11.12 -12.36
CA GLN A 161 -3.05 -12.32 -12.95
C GLN A 161 -4.41 -12.05 -13.58
N SER A 162 -5.22 -11.19 -12.98
CA SER A 162 -6.53 -10.80 -13.50
C SER A 162 -6.42 -10.07 -14.84
N TYR A 163 -5.42 -9.19 -15.01
CA TYR A 163 -5.17 -8.54 -16.30
C TYR A 163 -4.52 -9.46 -17.31
N VAL A 164 -3.53 -10.25 -16.91
CA VAL A 164 -2.88 -11.21 -17.82
C VAL A 164 -3.91 -12.18 -18.39
N SER A 165 -4.85 -12.67 -17.57
CA SER A 165 -5.97 -13.51 -18.02
C SER A 165 -6.84 -12.79 -19.06
N SER A 166 -7.17 -11.51 -18.86
CA SER A 166 -7.89 -10.72 -19.87
C SER A 166 -7.08 -10.45 -21.15
N LEU A 167 -5.75 -10.31 -21.05
CA LEU A 167 -4.87 -10.05 -22.20
C LEU A 167 -4.63 -11.31 -23.04
N TYR A 168 -4.65 -12.48 -22.42
CA TYR A 168 -4.36 -13.77 -23.05
C TYR A 168 -5.45 -14.80 -22.74
N PRO A 169 -6.72 -14.58 -23.14
CA PRO A 169 -7.86 -15.40 -22.72
C PRO A 169 -7.81 -16.85 -23.22
N GLU A 170 -7.11 -17.12 -24.32
CA GLU A 170 -6.97 -18.45 -24.92
C GLU A 170 -5.66 -19.16 -24.52
N LYS A 171 -4.82 -18.52 -23.71
CA LYS A 171 -3.53 -19.09 -23.29
C LYS A 171 -3.65 -19.70 -21.91
N ASP A 172 -3.01 -20.84 -21.76
CA ASP A 172 -2.86 -21.52 -20.48
C ASP A 172 -1.65 -20.93 -19.73
N ILE A 173 -1.93 -20.06 -18.77
CA ILE A 173 -0.93 -19.31 -18.00
C ILE A 173 -0.55 -20.14 -16.76
N THR A 174 0.74 -20.42 -16.60
CA THR A 174 1.26 -21.20 -15.47
C THR A 174 1.75 -20.30 -14.34
N ARG A 175 2.46 -19.22 -14.67
CA ARG A 175 3.07 -18.31 -13.69
C ARG A 175 3.05 -16.88 -14.17
N THR A 176 3.11 -15.94 -13.22
CA THR A 176 3.25 -14.52 -13.49
C THR A 176 4.39 -13.93 -12.68
N GLN A 177 5.02 -12.89 -13.22
CA GLN A 177 6.01 -12.10 -12.51
C GLN A 177 5.67 -10.61 -12.61
N ILE A 178 5.98 -9.88 -11.55
CA ILE A 178 5.72 -8.46 -11.42
C ILE A 178 7.03 -7.72 -11.24
N VAL A 179 7.13 -6.57 -11.89
CA VAL A 179 8.15 -5.56 -11.62
C VAL A 179 7.48 -4.22 -11.40
N ILE A 180 7.87 -3.52 -10.33
CA ILE A 180 7.50 -2.14 -10.11
C ILE A 180 8.72 -1.27 -10.36
N ARG A 181 8.63 -0.39 -11.35
CA ARG A 181 9.68 0.56 -11.69
C ARG A 181 9.28 1.93 -11.19
N GLU A 182 10.04 2.46 -10.26
CA GLU A 182 9.95 3.85 -9.82
C GLU A 182 10.97 4.69 -10.61
N THR A 183 10.54 5.84 -11.12
CA THR A 183 11.41 6.80 -11.81
C THR A 183 11.24 8.17 -11.16
N LYS A 184 12.32 8.72 -10.57
CA LYS A 184 12.25 10.05 -9.93
C LYS A 184 11.91 11.13 -10.96
N ALA A 185 11.16 12.14 -10.54
CA ALA A 185 10.84 13.28 -11.38
C ALA A 185 12.11 14.06 -11.76
N THR A 186 12.12 14.65 -12.95
CA THR A 186 13.24 15.51 -13.37
C THR A 186 13.26 16.74 -12.47
N PRO A 187 14.38 17.03 -11.78
CA PRO A 187 14.52 18.25 -11.00
C PRO A 187 14.30 19.47 -11.89
N PHE A 188 13.71 20.52 -11.33
CA PHE A 188 13.45 21.75 -12.09
C PHE A 188 14.72 22.35 -12.71
N SER A 189 15.88 22.21 -12.04
CA SER A 189 17.18 22.67 -12.53
C SER A 189 17.67 21.91 -13.78
N GLU A 190 17.13 20.72 -14.05
CA GLU A 190 17.55 19.84 -15.14
C GLU A 190 16.48 19.69 -16.22
N GLN A 191 15.37 20.46 -16.15
CA GLN A 191 14.23 20.33 -17.05
C GLN A 191 14.61 20.50 -18.53
N ASP A 192 15.56 21.39 -18.82
CA ASP A 192 16.02 21.69 -20.18
C ASP A 192 17.29 20.91 -20.58
N ASN A 193 17.77 19.99 -19.74
CA ASN A 193 18.95 19.17 -20.02
C ASN A 193 18.54 17.86 -20.73
N PRO A 194 18.80 17.73 -22.05
CA PRO A 194 18.39 16.54 -22.79
C PRO A 194 19.19 15.28 -22.42
N ASN A 195 20.33 15.42 -21.74
CA ASN A 195 21.18 14.31 -21.32
C ASN A 195 20.94 13.89 -19.87
N PHE A 196 20.02 14.54 -19.16
CA PHE A 196 19.71 14.18 -17.79
C PHE A 196 18.95 12.84 -17.76
N GLU A 197 19.53 11.85 -17.10
CA GLU A 197 18.87 10.57 -16.87
C GLU A 197 18.26 10.53 -15.47
N ASN A 198 16.95 10.35 -15.39
CA ASN A 198 16.25 10.18 -14.15
C ASN A 198 16.68 8.88 -13.43
N GLU A 199 16.92 8.97 -12.14
CA GLU A 199 17.15 7.81 -11.27
C GLU A 199 15.95 6.85 -11.32
N ARG A 200 16.25 5.57 -11.46
CA ARG A 200 15.25 4.49 -11.55
C ARG A 200 15.53 3.43 -10.50
N THR A 201 14.50 3.08 -9.74
CA THR A 201 14.51 1.96 -8.80
C THR A 201 13.63 0.86 -9.34
N ILE A 202 14.12 -0.38 -9.32
CA ILE A 202 13.39 -1.56 -9.79
C ILE A 202 13.13 -2.46 -8.59
N HIS A 203 11.85 -2.74 -8.35
CA HIS A 203 11.38 -3.72 -7.37
C HIS A 203 10.89 -4.93 -8.15
N GLU A 204 11.72 -5.97 -8.20
CA GLU A 204 11.38 -7.24 -8.84
C GLU A 204 10.81 -8.20 -7.80
N PHE A 205 9.69 -8.82 -8.13
CA PHE A 205 9.04 -9.82 -7.30
C PHE A 205 9.30 -11.21 -7.87
N ASP A 206 9.29 -12.22 -7.00
CA ASP A 206 9.43 -13.60 -7.40
C ASP A 206 8.27 -14.05 -8.30
N TRP A 207 8.55 -15.09 -9.09
CA TRP A 207 7.51 -15.77 -9.86
C TRP A 207 6.45 -16.36 -8.94
N LYS A 208 5.18 -16.08 -9.25
CA LYS A 208 4.04 -16.64 -8.55
C LYS A 208 3.26 -17.56 -9.48
N GLU A 209 2.88 -18.73 -8.97
CA GLU A 209 1.95 -19.63 -9.67
C GLU A 209 0.65 -18.89 -9.98
N PHE A 210 0.11 -19.13 -11.17
CA PHE A 210 -1.14 -18.53 -11.60
C PHE A 210 -2.30 -19.11 -10.78
N GLU A 211 -3.05 -18.22 -10.13
CA GLU A 211 -4.28 -18.58 -9.44
C GLU A 211 -5.48 -18.15 -10.28
N THR A 212 -6.52 -18.98 -10.32
CA THR A 212 -7.74 -18.65 -11.06
C THR A 212 -8.40 -17.42 -10.44
N VAL A 213 -8.40 -16.33 -11.20
CA VAL A 213 -9.00 -15.04 -10.82
C VAL A 213 -9.97 -14.59 -11.90
N SER A 214 -10.98 -13.81 -11.53
CA SER A 214 -11.89 -13.20 -12.50
C SER A 214 -11.12 -12.25 -13.41
N SER A 215 -11.37 -12.31 -14.71
CA SER A 215 -10.84 -11.36 -15.69
C SER A 215 -11.40 -9.95 -15.42
N VAL A 216 -10.62 -8.91 -15.71
CA VAL A 216 -11.05 -7.51 -15.48
C VAL A 216 -11.99 -7.02 -16.59
N PHE A 217 -11.79 -7.53 -17.79
CA PHE A 217 -12.59 -7.30 -18.98
C PHE A 217 -12.61 -8.54 -19.87
#